data_AF-A0A956WM36-F1
#
_entry.id   AF-A0A956WM36-F1
#
_cell.length_a   1.000
_cell.length_b   1.000
_cell.length_c   1.000
_cell.angle_alpha   90.00
_cell.angle_beta   90.00
_cell.angle_gamma   90.00
#
_symmetry.space_group_name_H-M   'P 1'
#
loop_
_entity.id
_entity.type
_entity.pdbx_description
1 polymer ?
#
loop_
_entity_poly.entity_id
_entity_poly.type
_entity_poly.pdbx_seq_one_letter_code
_entity_poly.pdbx_strand_id
1 'polypeptide(L)'
;MDFSLTPEQVQLRDTVREFAAREVAPYIREWDANGEFHPEILYKMGELGLLGLPIPEEYGGAGMDYVALALACEELEYVDTFLRVAMSVHVGLNSLALLQWGTEDQKQRFLTPQAQGEKLGTFGLTEPNAGSDAGSIESTYVQDGDSYVLNGSKMW
;
A
#
# COMPACT_ATOMS: atom_id res chain seq x y z
N MET A 1 2.99 29.23 12.30
CA MET A 1 3.09 27.90 11.64
C MET A 1 3.03 28.15 10.15
N ASP A 2 3.89 27.49 9.40
CA ASP A 2 3.83 27.47 7.93
C ASP A 2 3.06 26.23 7.50
N PHE A 3 2.11 26.39 6.59
CA PHE A 3 1.25 25.33 6.06
C PHE A 3 1.50 25.08 4.57
N SER A 4 2.52 25.74 4.01
CA SER A 4 2.89 25.58 2.61
C SER A 4 3.54 24.20 2.39
N LEU A 5 3.25 23.57 1.26
CA LEU A 5 3.94 22.36 0.84
C LEU A 5 5.40 22.67 0.46
N THR A 6 6.30 21.71 0.69
CA THR A 6 7.67 21.82 0.18
C THR A 6 7.69 21.68 -1.35
N PRO A 7 8.74 22.15 -2.04
CA PRO A 7 8.89 21.94 -3.48
C PRO A 7 8.80 20.46 -3.90
N GLU A 8 9.37 19.57 -3.10
CA GLU A 8 9.34 18.11 -3.34
C GLU A 8 7.92 17.54 -3.20
N GLN A 9 7.17 18.00 -2.19
CA GLN A 9 5.76 17.62 -2.01
C GLN A 9 4.87 18.15 -3.15
N VAL A 10 5.12 19.37 -3.64
CA VAL A 10 4.41 19.93 -4.80
C VAL A 10 4.71 19.10 -6.06
N GLN A 11 5.98 18.76 -6.29
CA GLN A 11 6.38 17.95 -7.44
C GLN A 11 5.75 16.55 -7.40
N LEU A 12 5.75 15.89 -6.24
CA LEU A 12 5.09 14.60 -6.06
C LEU A 12 3.60 14.70 -6.38
N ARG A 13 2.89 15.68 -5.79
CA ARG A 13 1.47 15.90 -6.03
C ARG A 13 1.17 16.02 -7.53
N ASP A 14 1.93 16.86 -8.23
CA ASP A 14 1.71 17.09 -9.66
C ASP A 14 2.01 15.83 -10.50
N THR A 15 3.03 15.06 -10.12
CA THR A 15 3.39 13.79 -10.76
C THR A 15 2.29 12.74 -10.59
N VAL A 16 1.76 12.57 -9.38
CA VAL A 16 0.70 11.60 -9.09
C VAL A 16 -0.60 11.99 -9.82
N ARG A 17 -0.93 13.29 -9.83
CA ARG A 17 -2.09 13.81 -10.56
C ARG A 17 -1.99 13.54 -12.05
N GLU A 18 -0.84 13.83 -12.67
CA GLU A 18 -0.62 13.59 -14.09
C GLU A 18 -0.70 12.09 -14.43
N PHE A 19 -0.09 11.25 -13.61
CA PHE A 19 -0.18 9.80 -13.75
C PHE A 19 -1.63 9.32 -13.73
N ALA A 20 -2.40 9.67 -12.70
CA ALA A 20 -3.78 9.21 -12.56
C ALA A 20 -4.68 9.76 -13.68
N ALA A 21 -4.48 11.02 -14.09
CA ALA A 21 -5.21 11.63 -15.20
C ALA A 21 -4.93 10.97 -16.55
N ARG A 22 -3.73 10.42 -16.75
CA ARG A 22 -3.34 9.78 -18.01
C ARG A 22 -3.70 8.29 -18.05
N GLU A 23 -3.41 7.57 -16.97
CA GLU A 23 -3.48 6.11 -16.95
C GLU A 23 -4.87 5.59 -16.56
N VAL A 24 -5.65 6.35 -15.81
CA VAL A 24 -6.90 5.86 -15.18
C VAL A 24 -8.12 6.70 -15.52
N ALA A 25 -8.03 8.04 -15.43
CA ALA A 25 -9.18 8.92 -15.63
C ALA A 25 -9.95 8.72 -16.96
N PRO A 26 -9.32 8.39 -18.11
CA PRO A 26 -10.05 8.15 -19.36
C PRO A 26 -10.94 6.90 -19.33
N TYR A 27 -10.62 5.92 -18.46
CA TYR A 27 -11.20 4.58 -18.51
C TYR A 27 -12.07 4.25 -17.29
N ILE A 28 -11.87 4.93 -16.16
CA ILE A 28 -12.46 4.58 -14.86
C ILE A 28 -13.99 4.39 -14.89
N ARG A 29 -14.73 5.19 -15.67
CA ARG A 29 -16.20 5.06 -15.76
C ARG A 29 -16.63 3.72 -16.37
N GLU A 30 -15.92 3.26 -17.40
CA GLU A 30 -16.22 1.98 -18.04
C GLU A 30 -15.77 0.83 -17.15
N TRP A 31 -14.56 0.94 -16.58
CA TRP A 31 -14.02 -0.07 -15.68
C TRP A 31 -14.92 -0.29 -14.45
N ASP A 32 -15.38 0.79 -13.81
CA ASP A 32 -16.30 0.71 -12.67
C ASP A 32 -17.65 0.10 -13.06
N ALA A 33 -18.26 0.57 -14.17
CA ALA A 33 -19.55 0.06 -14.64
C ALA A 33 -19.52 -1.44 -14.97
N ASN A 34 -18.37 -1.94 -15.44
CA ASN A 34 -18.17 -3.34 -15.81
C ASN A 34 -17.58 -4.19 -14.66
N GLY A 35 -17.20 -3.59 -13.53
CA GLY A 35 -16.49 -4.27 -12.45
C GLY A 35 -15.12 -4.82 -12.88
N GLU A 36 -14.45 -4.14 -13.80
CA GLU A 36 -13.15 -4.54 -14.30
C GLU A 36 -12.03 -4.24 -13.29
N PHE A 37 -11.03 -5.11 -13.28
CA PHE A 37 -9.89 -5.00 -12.38
C PHE A 37 -8.60 -4.99 -13.20
N HIS A 38 -7.84 -3.90 -13.09
CA HIS A 38 -6.63 -3.62 -13.86
C HIS A 38 -5.39 -3.52 -12.94
N PRO A 39 -4.92 -4.68 -12.40
CA PRO A 39 -3.83 -4.72 -11.42
C PRO A 39 -2.50 -4.22 -11.97
N GLU A 40 -2.33 -4.16 -13.28
CA GLU A 40 -1.14 -3.65 -13.94
C GLU A 40 -0.83 -2.19 -13.59
N ILE A 41 -1.87 -1.41 -13.21
CA ILE A 41 -1.70 -0.02 -12.77
C ILE A 41 -0.87 0.03 -11.48
N LEU A 42 -1.00 -0.98 -10.60
CA LEU A 42 -0.22 -1.04 -9.36
C LEU A 42 1.29 -1.21 -9.64
N TYR A 43 1.66 -1.94 -10.69
CA TYR A 43 3.07 -2.06 -11.08
C TYR A 43 3.60 -0.73 -11.64
N LYS A 44 2.79 0.02 -12.41
CA LYS A 44 3.16 1.37 -12.86
C LYS A 44 3.32 2.33 -11.68
N MET A 45 2.50 2.20 -10.63
CA MET A 45 2.68 2.96 -9.38
C MET A 45 4.02 2.59 -8.70
N GLY A 46 4.41 1.31 -8.74
CA GLY A 46 5.72 0.83 -8.29
C GLY A 46 6.88 1.45 -9.06
N GLU A 47 6.79 1.50 -10.39
CA GLU A 47 7.79 2.14 -11.26
C GLU A 47 7.98 3.64 -10.98
N LEU A 48 6.93 4.32 -10.48
CA LEU A 48 6.98 5.71 -10.02
C LEU A 48 7.48 5.87 -8.58
N GLY A 49 7.81 4.78 -7.89
CA GLY A 49 8.25 4.79 -6.50
C GLY A 49 7.14 5.03 -5.47
N LEU A 50 5.87 5.01 -5.88
CA LEU A 50 4.74 5.31 -4.98
C LEU A 50 4.53 4.21 -3.92
N LEU A 51 4.86 2.96 -4.25
CA LEU A 51 4.71 1.81 -3.34
C LEU A 51 5.80 1.73 -2.26
N GLY A 52 6.88 2.52 -2.38
CA GLY A 52 7.94 2.66 -1.39
C GLY A 52 8.07 4.08 -0.84
N LEU A 53 7.05 4.92 -1.02
CA LEU A 53 7.17 6.37 -0.86
C LEU A 53 7.73 6.81 0.51
N PRO A 54 7.17 6.38 1.67
CA PRO A 54 7.72 6.71 2.97
C PRO A 54 8.79 5.73 3.46
N ILE A 55 9.13 4.71 2.67
CA ILE A 55 10.09 3.68 3.09
C ILE A 55 11.51 4.24 2.92
N PRO A 56 12.43 4.04 3.89
CA PRO A 56 13.81 4.51 3.77
C PRO A 56 14.55 3.99 2.52
N GLU A 57 15.48 4.80 2.01
CA GLU A 57 16.29 4.46 0.83
C GLU A 57 17.10 3.17 1.02
N GLU A 58 17.53 2.83 2.24
CA GLU A 58 18.26 1.58 2.52
C GLU A 58 17.45 0.31 2.23
N TYR A 59 16.12 0.43 2.17
CA TYR A 59 15.18 -0.62 1.78
C TYR A 59 14.59 -0.36 0.38
N GLY A 60 15.21 0.51 -0.42
CA GLY A 60 14.79 0.79 -1.80
C GLY A 60 13.54 1.67 -1.95
N GLY A 61 13.13 2.36 -0.87
CA GLY A 61 12.05 3.35 -0.93
C GLY A 61 12.53 4.77 -1.25
N ALA A 62 11.60 5.73 -1.27
CA ALA A 62 11.89 7.12 -1.62
C ALA A 62 12.22 8.02 -0.41
N GLY A 63 12.06 7.52 0.82
CA GLY A 63 12.39 8.25 2.05
C GLY A 63 11.57 9.53 2.28
N MET A 64 10.42 9.68 1.62
CA MET A 64 9.57 10.87 1.76
C MET A 64 8.77 10.84 3.07
N ASP A 65 8.22 11.99 3.47
CA ASP A 65 7.48 12.10 4.71
C ASP A 65 6.02 11.60 4.60
N TYR A 66 5.32 11.55 5.74
CA TYR A 66 3.92 11.15 5.79
C TYR A 66 2.98 12.17 5.13
N VAL A 67 3.40 13.43 4.96
CA VAL A 67 2.63 14.43 4.22
C VAL A 67 2.65 14.11 2.73
N ALA A 68 3.80 13.71 2.19
CA ALA A 68 3.94 13.19 0.84
C ALA A 68 3.08 11.94 0.61
N LEU A 69 3.05 10.99 1.57
CA LEU A 69 2.13 9.85 1.51
C LEU A 69 0.66 10.27 1.47
N ALA A 70 0.26 11.25 2.30
CA ALA A 70 -1.10 11.77 2.31
C ALA A 70 -1.47 12.45 0.98
N LEU A 71 -0.56 13.26 0.41
CA LEU A 71 -0.75 13.91 -0.88
C LEU A 71 -0.88 12.90 -2.02
N ALA A 72 -0.03 11.87 -2.06
CA ALA A 72 -0.15 10.81 -3.06
C ALA A 72 -1.50 10.08 -2.94
N CYS A 73 -1.94 9.77 -1.71
CA CYS A 73 -3.27 9.20 -1.49
C CYS A 73 -4.40 10.13 -1.98
N GLU A 74 -4.33 11.43 -1.69
CA GLU A 74 -5.33 12.43 -2.10
C GLU A 74 -5.44 12.51 -3.63
N GLU A 75 -4.32 12.58 -4.33
CA GLU A 75 -4.30 12.69 -5.79
C GLU A 75 -4.75 11.41 -6.51
N LEU A 76 -4.46 10.23 -5.95
CA LEU A 76 -4.99 8.96 -6.44
C LEU A 76 -6.52 8.88 -6.22
N GLU A 77 -7.00 9.23 -5.03
CA GLU A 77 -8.43 9.22 -4.68
C GLU A 77 -9.25 10.17 -5.55
N TYR A 78 -8.66 11.29 -5.97
CA TYR A 78 -9.31 12.25 -6.86
C TYR A 78 -9.79 11.61 -8.17
N VAL A 79 -9.11 10.54 -8.63
CA VAL A 79 -9.44 9.85 -9.88
C VAL A 79 -10.14 8.51 -9.62
N ASP A 80 -9.56 7.65 -8.78
CA ASP A 80 -10.08 6.31 -8.52
C ASP A 80 -9.76 5.87 -7.09
N THR A 81 -10.82 5.53 -6.36
CA THR A 81 -10.75 5.08 -4.97
C THR A 81 -9.92 3.79 -4.82
N PHE A 82 -9.94 2.91 -5.83
CA PHE A 82 -9.18 1.66 -5.81
C PHE A 82 -7.68 1.91 -5.68
N LEU A 83 -7.12 2.87 -6.41
CA LEU A 83 -5.68 3.17 -6.40
C LEU A 83 -5.21 3.59 -5.02
N ARG A 84 -5.96 4.50 -4.38
CA ARG A 84 -5.66 4.95 -3.02
C ARG A 84 -5.86 3.82 -2.01
N VAL A 85 -6.92 3.00 -2.11
CA VAL A 85 -7.08 1.80 -1.25
C VAL A 85 -5.85 0.92 -1.35
N ALA A 86 -5.46 0.55 -2.57
CA ALA A 86 -4.34 -0.35 -2.81
C ALA A 86 -3.03 0.21 -2.21
N MET A 87 -2.71 1.48 -2.45
CA MET A 87 -1.53 2.13 -1.87
C MET A 87 -1.61 2.17 -0.34
N SER A 88 -2.75 2.56 0.23
CA SER A 88 -2.91 2.70 1.68
C SER A 88 -2.79 1.36 2.42
N VAL A 89 -3.29 0.27 1.84
CA VAL A 89 -3.16 -1.08 2.42
C VAL A 89 -1.73 -1.58 2.26
N HIS A 90 -1.17 -1.46 1.04
CA HIS A 90 0.18 -1.90 0.74
C HIS A 90 1.20 -1.19 1.64
N VAL A 91 1.26 0.14 1.56
CA VAL A 91 2.24 0.95 2.28
C VAL A 91 1.86 1.05 3.75
N GLY A 92 0.63 1.52 4.02
CA GLY A 92 0.19 1.93 5.35
C GLY A 92 0.01 0.77 6.32
N LEU A 93 -0.64 -0.33 5.88
CA LEU A 93 -0.93 -1.46 6.76
C LEU A 93 0.14 -2.54 6.71
N ASN A 94 0.78 -2.78 5.57
CA ASN A 94 1.77 -3.85 5.44
C ASN A 94 3.22 -3.35 5.55
N SER A 95 3.68 -2.50 4.62
CA SER A 95 5.09 -2.12 4.56
C SER A 95 5.57 -1.36 5.80
N LEU A 96 4.76 -0.43 6.32
CA LEU A 96 5.10 0.28 7.56
C LEU A 96 5.09 -0.64 8.79
N ALA A 97 4.25 -1.68 8.83
CA ALA A 97 4.29 -2.67 9.89
C ALA A 97 5.57 -3.52 9.84
N LEU A 98 6.01 -3.92 8.65
CA LEU A 98 7.30 -4.59 8.45
C LEU A 98 8.48 -3.68 8.83
N LEU A 99 8.43 -2.40 8.45
CA LEU A 99 9.47 -1.43 8.81
C LEU A 99 9.57 -1.25 10.33
N GLN A 100 8.44 -1.17 11.02
CA GLN A 100 8.39 -0.93 12.47
C GLN A 100 8.75 -2.18 13.30
N TRP A 101 8.29 -3.36 12.89
CA TRP A 101 8.32 -4.57 13.73
C TRP A 101 9.14 -5.73 13.16
N GLY A 102 9.54 -5.68 11.90
CA GLY A 102 10.35 -6.72 11.27
C GLY A 102 11.78 -6.74 11.80
N THR A 103 12.40 -7.92 11.82
CA THR A 103 13.86 -8.04 11.93
C THR A 103 14.53 -7.51 10.67
N GLU A 104 15.83 -7.21 10.74
CA GLU A 104 16.57 -6.75 9.56
C GLU A 104 16.46 -7.74 8.39
N ASP A 105 16.64 -9.04 8.66
CA ASP A 105 16.46 -10.10 7.65
C ASP A 105 15.06 -10.11 7.05
N GLN A 106 14.01 -9.86 7.85
CA GLN A 106 12.63 -9.76 7.36
C GLN A 106 12.42 -8.52 6.49
N LYS A 107 12.99 -7.38 6.87
CA LYS A 107 12.91 -6.14 6.08
C LYS A 107 13.60 -6.33 4.73
N GLN A 108 14.83 -6.83 4.71
CA GLN A 108 15.54 -7.11 3.46
C GLN A 108 14.78 -8.10 2.58
N ARG A 109 14.20 -9.14 3.17
CA ARG A 109 13.47 -10.18 2.43
C ARG A 109 12.10 -9.75 1.91
N PHE A 110 11.36 -8.94 2.66
CA PHE A 110 9.95 -8.66 2.38
C PHE A 110 9.65 -7.17 2.13
N LEU A 111 10.27 -6.27 2.89
CA LEU A 111 10.03 -4.84 2.75
C LEU A 111 10.70 -4.29 1.48
N THR A 112 11.95 -4.65 1.21
CA THR A 112 12.69 -4.19 0.02
C THR A 112 11.95 -4.45 -1.29
N PRO A 113 11.53 -5.69 -1.61
CA PRO A 113 10.77 -5.93 -2.85
C PRO A 113 9.37 -5.29 -2.85
N GLN A 114 8.79 -4.98 -1.69
CA GLN A 114 7.53 -4.21 -1.63
C GLN A 114 7.75 -2.74 -1.96
N ALA A 115 8.75 -2.11 -1.35
CA ALA A 115 9.09 -0.71 -1.58
C ALA A 115 9.45 -0.44 -3.05
N GLN A 116 10.07 -1.42 -3.70
CA GLN A 116 10.41 -1.37 -5.14
C GLN A 116 9.22 -1.70 -6.07
N GLY A 117 8.05 -2.05 -5.52
CA GLY A 117 6.86 -2.41 -6.29
C GLY A 117 6.92 -3.79 -6.97
N GLU A 118 7.93 -4.60 -6.70
CA GLU A 118 8.08 -5.96 -7.28
C GLU A 118 7.12 -6.97 -6.65
N LYS A 119 6.73 -6.75 -5.39
CA LYS A 119 5.78 -7.56 -4.63
C LYS A 119 4.74 -6.68 -3.99
N LEU A 120 3.47 -7.08 -4.04
CA LEU A 120 2.40 -6.40 -3.34
C LEU A 120 2.15 -7.03 -1.96
N GLY A 121 2.02 -6.20 -0.92
CA GLY A 121 1.56 -6.59 0.41
C GLY A 121 0.07 -6.33 0.60
N THR A 122 -0.55 -7.13 1.49
CA THR A 122 -1.93 -6.94 1.96
C THR A 122 -1.99 -7.13 3.48
N PHE A 123 -3.14 -6.85 4.10
CA PHE A 123 -3.34 -6.95 5.53
C PHE A 123 -4.58 -7.78 5.87
N GLY A 124 -4.36 -9.03 6.29
CA GLY A 124 -5.42 -9.97 6.65
C GLY A 124 -5.72 -9.98 8.15
N LEU A 125 -6.58 -9.08 8.62
CA LEU A 125 -7.01 -9.04 10.02
C LEU A 125 -8.43 -9.57 10.19
N THR A 126 -9.38 -8.95 9.51
CA THR A 126 -10.82 -9.18 9.68
C THR A 126 -11.24 -10.60 9.30
N GLU A 127 -12.19 -11.13 10.05
CA GLU A 127 -12.77 -12.47 9.90
C GLU A 127 -14.30 -12.39 9.81
N PRO A 128 -14.99 -13.46 9.34
CA PRO A 128 -16.46 -13.46 9.27
C PRO A 128 -17.17 -13.12 10.59
N ASN A 129 -16.56 -13.46 11.74
CA ASN A 129 -17.07 -13.19 13.09
C ASN A 129 -16.47 -11.92 13.73
N ALA A 130 -15.35 -11.39 13.22
CA ALA A 130 -14.54 -10.36 13.88
C ALA A 130 -14.18 -9.21 12.93
N GLY A 131 -14.96 -8.11 13.02
CA GLY A 131 -14.75 -6.84 12.30
C GLY A 131 -14.30 -5.71 13.23
N SER A 132 -15.25 -4.91 13.72
CA SER A 132 -14.96 -3.85 14.71
C SER A 132 -14.36 -4.40 16.01
N ASP A 133 -14.78 -5.60 16.40
CA ASP A 133 -14.18 -6.36 17.50
C ASP A 133 -13.03 -7.25 16.99
N ALA A 134 -11.95 -6.61 16.53
CA ALA A 134 -10.79 -7.29 15.97
C ALA A 134 -10.02 -8.16 17.00
N GLY A 135 -10.31 -8.03 18.28
CA GLY A 135 -9.74 -8.88 19.33
C GLY A 135 -10.34 -10.29 19.37
N SER A 136 -11.52 -10.48 18.78
CA SER A 136 -12.27 -11.74 18.76
C SER A 136 -11.95 -12.63 17.55
N ILE A 137 -10.77 -12.47 16.95
CA ILE A 137 -10.31 -13.37 15.88
C ILE A 137 -10.20 -14.81 16.37
N GLU A 138 -10.59 -15.75 15.52
CA GLU A 138 -10.56 -17.19 15.77
C GLU A 138 -9.46 -17.90 14.99
N SER A 139 -8.80 -17.24 14.01
CA SER A 139 -7.63 -17.82 13.34
C SER A 139 -6.56 -18.21 14.35
N THR A 140 -6.09 -19.44 14.23
CA THR A 140 -5.08 -20.01 15.12
C THR A 140 -3.75 -20.18 14.41
N TYR A 141 -2.67 -20.21 15.20
CA TYR A 141 -1.36 -20.63 14.74
C TYR A 141 -0.81 -21.69 15.70
N VAL A 142 -0.23 -22.76 15.15
CA VAL A 142 0.46 -23.80 15.92
C VAL A 142 1.86 -23.96 15.37
N GLN A 143 2.87 -23.94 16.25
CA GLN A 143 4.25 -24.23 15.85
C GLN A 143 4.40 -25.72 15.55
N ASP A 144 4.92 -26.06 14.37
CA ASP A 144 5.26 -27.42 13.95
C ASP A 144 6.71 -27.44 13.45
N GLY A 145 7.64 -27.76 14.36
CA GLY A 145 9.08 -27.70 14.10
C GLY A 145 9.58 -26.29 13.82
N ASP A 146 10.09 -26.08 12.61
CA ASP A 146 10.60 -24.80 12.07
C ASP A 146 9.54 -24.00 11.30
N SER A 147 8.27 -24.45 11.34
CA SER A 147 7.16 -23.85 10.63
C SER A 147 5.97 -23.52 11.53
N TYR A 148 5.00 -22.77 11.00
CA TYR A 148 3.72 -22.50 11.64
C TYR A 148 2.58 -22.99 10.76
N VAL A 149 1.64 -23.73 11.35
CA VAL A 149 0.39 -24.10 10.71
C VAL A 149 -0.67 -23.07 11.09
N LEU A 150 -1.14 -22.31 10.11
CA LEU A 150 -2.24 -21.34 10.26
C LEU A 150 -3.57 -22.00 9.90
N ASN A 151 -4.58 -21.87 10.75
CA ASN A 151 -5.94 -22.36 10.47
C ASN A 151 -6.97 -21.28 10.78
N GLY A 152 -7.79 -20.94 9.80
CA GLY A 152 -8.84 -19.93 9.90
C GLY A 152 -9.22 -19.38 8.53
N SER A 153 -9.97 -18.29 8.52
CA SER A 153 -10.35 -17.58 7.31
C SER A 153 -10.35 -16.08 7.55
N LYS A 154 -9.86 -15.32 6.59
CA LYS A 154 -9.97 -13.85 6.56
C LYS A 154 -11.07 -13.44 5.58
N MET A 155 -11.62 -12.25 5.79
CA MET A 155 -12.70 -11.70 4.97
C MET A 155 -12.39 -10.26 4.56
N TRP A 156 -13.00 -9.88 3.42
CA TRP A 156 -12.97 -8.61 2.67
C TRP A 156 -11.92 -8.52 1.58
#